data_AF-A0A7X6YH40-F1
#
_entry.id   AF-A0A7X6YH40-F1
#
_cell.length_a   1.000
_cell.length_b   1.000
_cell.length_c   1.000
_cell.angle_alpha   90.00
_cell.angle_beta   90.00
_cell.angle_gamma   90.00
#
_symmetry.space_group_name_H-M   'P 1'
#
loop_
_entity.id
_entity.type
_entity.pdbx_description
1 polymer ?
#
loop_
_entity_poly.entity_id
_entity_poly.type
_entity_poly.pdbx_seq_one_letter_code
_entity_poly.pdbx_strand_id
1 'polypeptide(L)' 'MEITHIEHIGIAVKSIEDHLPYYEDILGLKCYNIETVEDQKVKTAFFMVGQTKIEL' A
#
# COMPACT_ATOMS: atom_id res chain seq x y z
N MET A 1 -9.57 -25.63 -4.56
CA MET A 1 -8.95 -24.30 -4.69
C MET A 1 -7.63 -24.37 -3.96
N GLU A 2 -6.52 -24.22 -4.67
CA GLU A 2 -5.20 -24.10 -4.04
C GLU A 2 -4.91 -22.62 -3.78
N ILE A 3 -4.50 -22.29 -2.57
CA ILE A 3 -4.08 -20.94 -2.19
C ILE A 3 -2.59 -20.83 -2.49
N THR A 4 -2.20 -19.92 -3.38
CA THR A 4 -0.83 -19.86 -3.91
C THR A 4 -0.06 -18.61 -3.51
N HIS A 5 -0.74 -17.48 -3.30
CA HIS A 5 -0.10 -16.19 -3.16
C HIS A 5 -0.97 -15.18 -2.40
N ILE A 6 -0.32 -14.28 -1.65
CA ILE A 6 -0.94 -13.09 -1.05
C ILE A 6 -0.69 -11.93 -2.01
N GLU A 7 -1.76 -11.42 -2.62
CA GLU A 7 -1.67 -10.34 -3.60
C GLU A 7 -1.29 -8.99 -2.94
N HIS A 8 -1.97 -8.64 -1.85
CA HIS A 8 -1.66 -7.44 -1.06
C HIS A 8 -1.97 -7.61 0.43
N ILE A 9 -1.39 -6.71 1.22
CA ILE A 9 -1.74 -6.49 2.64
C ILE A 9 -2.18 -5.03 2.76
N GLY A 10 -3.45 -4.83 3.10
CA GLY A 10 -4.01 -3.51 3.39
C GLY A 10 -3.77 -3.10 4.85
N ILE A 11 -3.31 -1.87 5.08
CA ILE A 11 -3.02 -1.30 6.39
C ILE A 11 -3.72 0.05 6.51
N ALA A 12 -4.84 0.09 7.23
CA ALA A 12 -5.56 1.34 7.45
C ALA A 12 -4.69 2.34 8.25
N VAL A 13 -4.41 3.49 7.66
CA VAL A 13 -3.69 4.60 8.28
C VAL A 13 -4.58 5.82 8.45
N LYS A 14 -4.22 6.72 9.38
CA LYS A 14 -4.96 7.98 9.58
C LYS A 14 -4.74 8.98 8.44
N SER A 15 -3.54 8.97 7.85
CA SER A 15 -3.15 9.78 6.70
C SER A 15 -2.05 9.05 5.94
N ILE A 16 -2.20 8.94 4.62
CA ILE A 16 -1.15 8.40 3.76
C ILE A 16 0.06 9.32 3.80
N GLU A 17 -0.17 10.63 3.80
CA GLU A 17 0.87 11.67 3.79
C GLU A 17 1.76 11.59 5.03
N ASP A 18 1.17 11.39 6.21
CA ASP A 18 1.92 11.26 7.47
C ASP A 18 2.74 9.97 7.55
N HIS A 19 2.29 8.91 6.88
CA HIS A 19 2.93 7.59 6.93
C HIS A 19 3.91 7.34 5.78
N LEU A 20 3.78 8.01 4.65
CA LEU A 20 4.66 7.87 3.48
C LEU A 20 6.16 7.92 3.84
N PRO A 21 6.66 8.88 4.64
CA PRO A 21 8.08 8.95 4.98
C PRO A 21 8.61 7.70 5.69
N TYR A 22 7.78 7.04 6.51
CA TYR A 22 8.20 5.79 7.15
C TYR A 22 8.43 4.68 6.12
N TYR A 23 7.49 4.52 5.17
CA TYR A 23 7.61 3.48 4.15
C TYR A 23 8.72 3.80 3.13
N GLU A 24 8.92 5.08 2.78
CA GLU A 24 9.95 5.47 1.81
C GLU A 24 11.34 5.62 2.43
N ASP A 25 11.48 6.38 3.51
CA ASP A 25 12.81 6.74 4.03
C ASP A 25 13.37 5.71 5.01
N ILE A 26 12.50 5.05 5.79
CA ILE A 26 12.93 4.09 6.81
C ILE A 26 12.94 2.66 6.26
N LEU A 27 11.88 2.25 5.57
CA LEU A 27 11.80 0.92 4.95
C LEU A 27 12.44 0.86 3.56
N GLY A 28 12.75 2.01 2.93
CA GLY A 28 13.37 2.05 1.62
C GLY A 28 12.44 1.60 0.48
N LEU A 29 11.12 1.55 0.72
CA LEU A 29 10.15 1.20 -0.31
C LEU A 29 9.90 2.42 -1.20
N LYS A 30 9.38 2.19 -2.40
CA LYS A 30 8.96 3.28 -3.27
C LYS A 30 7.45 3.24 -3.42
N CYS A 31 6.79 4.34 -3.08
CA CYS A 31 5.41 4.54 -3.47
C CYS A 31 5.36 4.67 -4.98
N TYR A 32 4.75 3.70 -5.66
CA TYR A 32 4.72 3.69 -7.12
C TYR A 32 3.40 4.20 -7.69
N ASN A 33 2.35 4.26 -6.86
CA ASN A 33 1.05 4.82 -7.23
C ASN A 33 0.29 5.29 -6.00
N ILE A 34 -0.57 6.28 -6.19
CA ILE A 34 -1.59 6.70 -5.23
C ILE A 34 -2.89 6.88 -5.99
N GLU A 35 -3.94 6.20 -5.56
CA GLU A 35 -5.24 6.21 -6.24
C GLU A 35 -6.37 6.51 -5.26
N THR A 36 -7.37 7.27 -5.71
CA THR A 36 -8.63 7.41 -5.00
C THR A 36 -9.63 6.43 -5.58
N VAL A 37 -10.08 5.47 -4.78
CA VAL A 37 -11.11 4.50 -5.15
C VAL A 37 -12.46 5.06 -4.69
N GLU A 38 -13.08 5.86 -5.56
CA GLU A 38 -14.32 6.61 -5.27
C GLU A 38 -15.45 5.73 -4.73
N ASP A 39 -15.67 4.55 -5.34
CA ASP A 39 -16.73 3.61 -4.92
C ASP A 39 -16.53 3.11 -3.48
N GLN A 40 -15.29 3.02 -3.04
CA GLN A 40 -14.92 2.61 -1.69
C GLN A 40 -14.71 3.81 -0.75
N LYS A 41 -14.69 5.03 -1.29
CA LYS A 41 -14.41 6.29 -0.57
C LYS A 41 -13.08 6.25 0.19
N VAL A 42 -12.09 5.57 -0.38
CA VAL A 42 -10.73 5.47 0.17
C VAL A 42 -9.72 6.03 -0.81
N LYS A 43 -8.62 6.54 -0.26
CA LYS A 43 -7.40 6.83 -1.00
C LYS A 43 -6.40 5.76 -0.58
N THR A 44 -5.62 5.25 -1.51
CA THR A 44 -4.68 4.16 -1.26
C THR A 44 -3.31 4.46 -1.85
N ALA A 45 -2.26 4.25 -1.06
CA ALA A 45 -0.87 4.30 -1.54
C ALA A 45 -0.29 2.90 -1.70
N PHE A 46 0.38 2.65 -2.82
CA PHE A 46 0.84 1.33 -3.21
C PHE A 46 2.36 1.20 -3.15
N PHE A 47 2.83 0.13 -2.53
CA PHE A 47 4.25 -0.22 -2.39
C PHE A 47 4.46 -1.66 -2.84
N MET A 48 5.54 -1.92 -3.58
CA MET A 48 5.87 -3.26 -4.06
C MET A 48 6.94 -3.91 -3.16
N VAL A 49 6.67 -5.13 -2.70
CA VAL A 49 7.61 -5.95 -1.91
C VAL A 49 7.72 -7.33 -2.55
N GLY A 50 8.73 -7.51 -3.41
CA GLY A 50 8.86 -8.72 -4.22
C GLY A 50 7.69 -8.87 -5.18
N GLN A 51 6.79 -9.82 -4.89
CA GLN A 51 5.57 -10.07 -5.69
C GLN A 51 4.28 -9.61 -5.00
N THR A 52 4.35 -9.17 -3.73
CA THR A 52 3.19 -8.77 -2.93
C THR A 52 3.19 -7.26 -2.73
N LYS A 53 2.00 -6.67 -2.59
CA LYS A 53 1.83 -5.24 -2.34
C LYS A 53 1.56 -4.93 -0.87
N ILE A 54 1.99 -3.76 -0.44
CA ILE A 54 1.47 -3.08 0.75
C ILE A 54 0.60 -1.93 0.26
N GLU A 55 -0.61 -1.84 0.81
CA GLU A 55 -1.60 -0.81 0.50
C GLU A 55 -1.93 -0.05 1.78
N LEU A 56 -1.66 1.26 1.81
CA LEU A 56 -1.97 2.14 2.93
C LEU A 56 -3.25 2.93 2.66
#